data_AF-A0A135ICT4-F1
#
_entry.id   AF-A0A135ICT4-F1
#
_cell.length_a   1.000
_cell.length_b   1.000
_cell.length_c   1.000
_cell.angle_alpha   90.00
_cell.angle_beta   90.00
_cell.angle_gamma   90.00
#
_symmetry.space_group_name_H-M   'P 1'
#
loop_
_entity.id
_entity.type
_entity.pdbx_description
1 polymer ?
#
loop_
_entity_poly.entity_id
_entity_poly.type
_entity_poly.pdbx_seq_one_letter_code
_entity_poly.pdbx_strand_id
1 'polypeptide(L)'
;MQRKRILAAILSTILLGCGGEGSSENNDGNVGTTTPSTPPSWLPDNAPSSLTNEQQRSFIQRATAGASAHQIAEIERLGYINWMEQQFNLPTISHRQTLEAAMPSVDATVPPSNCGFIKPSMSAARDGIWWDQMLYGDDQLRQRATFALSQILVVSRRFSYIGRHPQSLAAYYDILQQHAFGNYRDLLEAVTLSPAMGSYLSMVNSKKHNPKRGTYPDENYAREVMQLFTIGLYQLEQDGSAKLDSMATQSIPTAKPT
;
A
#
# COMPACT_ATOMS: atom_id res chain seq x y z
N MET A 1 -35.65 25.28 24.08
CA MET A 1 -36.49 24.08 23.83
C MET A 1 -36.15 23.57 22.45
N GLN A 2 -35.71 22.34 22.15
CA GLN A 2 -35.62 21.06 22.84
C GLN A 2 -34.27 20.40 22.48
N ARG A 3 -33.58 19.81 23.45
CA ARG A 3 -32.43 18.92 23.25
C ARG A 3 -32.96 17.53 22.89
N LYS A 4 -32.53 16.93 21.78
CA LYS A 4 -32.74 15.49 21.50
C LYS A 4 -31.40 14.77 21.63
N ARG A 5 -31.31 13.98 22.70
CA ARG A 5 -30.23 13.02 23.00
C ARG A 5 -30.50 11.77 22.17
N ILE A 6 -29.50 11.26 21.45
CA ILE A 6 -29.55 9.93 20.83
C ILE A 6 -28.80 9.00 21.77
N LEU A 7 -29.53 8.05 22.36
CA LEU A 7 -29.00 6.97 23.19
C LEU A 7 -28.33 5.92 22.29
N ALA A 8 -27.14 5.48 22.68
CA ALA A 8 -26.51 4.26 22.20
C ALA A 8 -27.24 3.04 22.79
N ALA A 9 -27.54 2.05 21.95
CA ALA A 9 -28.03 0.74 22.38
C ALA A 9 -26.97 -0.32 22.03
N ILE A 10 -26.28 -0.81 23.05
CA ILE A 10 -25.37 -1.96 22.98
C ILE A 10 -26.21 -3.19 23.29
N LEU A 11 -26.30 -4.13 22.34
CA LEU A 11 -26.95 -5.42 22.53
C LEU A 11 -25.86 -6.48 22.80
N SER A 12 -25.62 -6.79 24.08
CA SER A 12 -24.77 -7.89 24.51
C SER A 12 -25.62 -9.13 24.79
N THR A 13 -25.51 -10.16 23.97
CA THR A 13 -26.02 -11.50 24.26
C THR A 13 -25.02 -12.27 25.13
N ILE A 14 -25.43 -12.56 26.37
CA ILE A 14 -24.71 -13.41 27.32
C ILE A 14 -25.23 -14.85 27.15
N LEU A 15 -24.34 -15.78 26.78
CA LEU A 15 -24.56 -17.21 26.93
C LEU A 15 -24.03 -17.64 28.31
N LEU A 16 -24.94 -18.06 29.18
CA LEU A 16 -24.66 -18.71 30.46
C LEU A 16 -24.26 -20.17 30.21
N GLY A 17 -22.98 -20.48 30.40
CA GLY A 17 -22.49 -21.84 30.62
C GLY A 17 -22.28 -22.07 32.12
N CYS A 18 -22.97 -23.07 32.67
CA CYS A 18 -22.86 -23.50 34.06
C CYS A 18 -21.86 -24.66 34.16
N GLY A 19 -20.94 -24.61 35.13
CA GLY A 19 -20.25 -25.81 35.63
C GLY A 19 -18.76 -25.63 35.96
N GLY A 20 -18.42 -25.69 37.25
CA GLY A 20 -17.08 -26.05 37.72
C GLY A 20 -16.49 -25.13 38.79
N GLU A 21 -16.70 -25.46 40.06
CA GLU A 21 -16.02 -24.89 41.23
C GLU A 21 -14.50 -25.11 41.18
N GLY A 22 -13.73 -24.06 41.49
CA GLY A 22 -12.29 -24.13 41.64
C GLY A 22 -11.64 -22.79 41.95
N SER A 23 -11.48 -22.50 43.25
CA SER A 23 -10.50 -21.61 43.90
C SER A 23 -10.18 -20.24 43.27
N SER A 24 -10.53 -19.20 44.02
CA SER A 24 -10.07 -17.82 43.85
C SER A 24 -8.54 -17.70 43.75
N GLU A 25 -8.06 -17.15 42.64
CA GLU A 25 -6.83 -16.38 42.58
C GLU A 25 -7.12 -15.05 41.88
N ASN A 26 -6.87 -13.96 42.61
CA ASN A 26 -6.90 -12.61 42.07
C ASN A 26 -5.86 -12.51 40.95
N ASN A 27 -6.31 -12.32 39.72
CA ASN A 27 -5.42 -11.96 38.62
C ASN A 27 -5.81 -10.56 38.16
N ASP A 28 -5.12 -9.56 38.69
CA ASP A 28 -5.02 -8.24 38.08
C ASP A 28 -4.58 -8.46 36.63
N GLY A 29 -5.45 -8.11 35.68
CA GLY A 29 -5.23 -8.28 34.26
C GLY A 29 -4.12 -7.38 33.73
N ASN A 30 -2.87 -7.72 34.03
CA ASN A 30 -1.73 -7.28 33.26
C ASN A 30 -1.73 -8.13 31.98
N VAL A 31 -2.25 -7.57 30.87
CA VAL A 31 -2.10 -8.16 29.55
C VAL A 31 -0.61 -8.16 29.24
N GLY A 32 0.04 -9.29 29.52
CA GLY A 32 1.47 -9.47 29.37
C GLY A 32 1.92 -9.18 27.94
N THR A 33 3.01 -8.43 27.86
CA THR A 33 3.91 -8.30 26.71
C THR A 33 4.48 -9.68 26.34
N THR A 34 3.68 -10.54 25.73
CA THR A 34 4.18 -11.84 25.26
C THR A 34 4.80 -11.64 23.88
N THR A 35 6.09 -11.32 23.85
CA THR A 35 6.93 -11.53 22.67
C THR A 35 6.84 -13.03 22.30
N PRO A 36 6.60 -13.39 21.03
CA PRO A 36 6.55 -14.81 20.63
C PRO A 36 7.82 -15.55 21.08
N SER A 37 7.68 -16.76 21.63
CA SER A 37 8.82 -17.57 22.10
C SER A 37 9.78 -17.98 20.98
N THR A 38 9.33 -17.87 19.73
CA THR A 38 10.11 -18.08 18.52
C THR A 38 9.96 -16.85 17.62
N PRO A 39 11.04 -16.15 17.27
CA PRO A 39 10.99 -15.01 16.36
C PRO A 39 10.32 -15.39 15.02
N PRO A 40 9.45 -14.54 14.46
CA PRO A 40 8.88 -14.77 13.14
C PRO A 40 9.96 -14.82 12.04
N SER A 41 9.72 -15.59 10.98
CA SER A 41 10.71 -15.80 9.90
C SER A 41 11.02 -14.54 9.07
N TRP A 42 10.16 -13.51 9.12
CA TRP A 42 10.40 -12.23 8.45
C TRP A 42 11.30 -11.29 9.28
N LEU A 43 11.52 -11.59 10.57
CA LEU A 43 12.31 -10.74 11.45
C LEU A 43 13.81 -11.01 11.23
N PRO A 44 14.63 -9.99 10.91
CA PRO A 44 16.07 -10.17 10.77
C PRO A 44 16.74 -10.68 12.05
N ASP A 45 17.77 -11.53 11.90
CA ASP A 45 18.49 -12.13 13.05
C ASP A 45 19.10 -11.08 13.99
N ASN A 46 19.45 -9.90 13.48
CA ASN A 46 20.01 -8.79 14.24
C ASN A 46 18.97 -7.79 14.75
N ALA A 47 17.68 -8.05 14.55
CA ALA A 47 16.62 -7.16 15.03
C ALA A 47 16.47 -7.26 16.56
N PRO A 48 16.26 -6.13 17.26
CA PRO A 48 16.10 -6.15 18.71
C PRO A 48 14.77 -6.82 19.09
N SER A 49 14.74 -7.64 20.14
CA SER A 49 13.50 -8.29 20.63
C SER A 49 12.47 -7.30 21.18
N SER A 50 12.91 -6.10 21.58
CA SER A 50 12.08 -5.00 22.05
C SER A 50 12.69 -3.65 21.67
N LEU A 51 11.84 -2.63 21.54
CA LEU A 51 12.26 -1.25 21.24
C LEU A 51 12.10 -0.37 22.48
N THR A 52 12.98 0.63 22.66
CA THR A 52 12.75 1.71 23.64
C THR A 52 11.55 2.57 23.25
N ASN A 53 11.02 3.37 24.17
CA ASN A 53 9.88 4.26 23.89
C ASN A 53 10.17 5.21 22.71
N GLU A 54 11.39 5.76 22.63
CA GLU A 54 11.81 6.63 21.53
C GLU A 54 11.86 5.86 20.21
N GLN A 55 12.38 4.62 20.23
CA GLN A 55 12.44 3.76 19.07
C GLN A 55 11.05 3.32 18.59
N GLN A 56 10.13 3.00 19.50
CA GLN A 56 8.73 2.67 19.17
C GLN A 56 8.05 3.84 18.46
N ARG A 57 8.22 5.07 18.98
CA ARG A 57 7.68 6.28 18.35
C ARG A 57 8.28 6.53 16.97
N SER A 58 9.59 6.37 16.81
CA SER A 58 10.26 6.51 15.51
C SER A 58 9.78 5.46 14.51
N PHE A 59 9.63 4.22 14.96
CA PHE A 59 9.13 3.10 14.17
C PHE A 59 7.71 3.39 13.65
N ILE A 60 6.76 3.71 14.54
CA ILE A 60 5.36 3.89 14.15
C ILE A 60 5.17 5.11 13.23
N GLN A 61 5.97 6.17 13.40
CA GLN A 61 5.97 7.33 12.49
C GLN A 61 6.44 6.98 11.07
N ARG A 62 7.33 5.99 10.92
CA ARG A 62 7.80 5.53 9.61
C ARG A 62 6.87 4.48 8.99
N ALA A 63 6.25 3.66 9.84
CA ALA A 63 5.39 2.55 9.47
C ALA A 63 3.96 2.98 9.10
N THR A 64 3.53 4.19 9.44
CA THR A 64 2.16 4.70 9.20
C THR A 64 2.17 5.99 8.37
N ALA A 65 0.99 6.50 8.00
CA ALA A 65 0.84 7.82 7.36
C ALA A 65 0.97 9.00 8.35
N GLY A 66 1.32 8.72 9.61
CA GLY A 66 1.43 9.66 10.70
C GLY A 66 0.84 9.03 11.95
N ALA A 67 1.66 8.85 12.99
CA ALA A 67 1.23 8.08 14.14
C ALA A 67 0.18 8.82 14.97
N SER A 68 -0.99 8.20 15.15
CA SER A 68 -2.02 8.68 16.07
C SER A 68 -1.71 8.29 17.51
N ALA A 69 -2.31 9.00 18.48
CA ALA A 69 -2.19 8.64 19.89
C ALA A 69 -2.66 7.20 20.19
N HIS A 70 -3.67 6.72 19.44
CA HIS A 70 -4.16 5.35 19.53
C HIS A 70 -3.10 4.34 19.08
N GLN A 71 -2.46 4.56 17.93
CA GLN A 71 -1.43 3.66 17.40
C GLN A 71 -0.18 3.63 18.27
N ILE A 72 0.17 4.75 18.90
CA ILE A 72 1.28 4.81 19.87
C ILE A 72 0.95 3.95 21.10
N ALA A 73 -0.25 4.11 21.68
CA ALA A 73 -0.67 3.30 22.83
C ALA A 73 -0.76 1.80 22.46
N GLU A 74 -1.19 1.50 21.24
CA GLU A 74 -1.29 0.14 20.73
C GLU A 74 0.08 -0.54 20.61
N ILE A 75 1.08 0.13 20.02
CA ILE A 75 2.44 -0.43 19.91
C ILE A 75 3.13 -0.54 21.27
N GLU A 76 2.90 0.41 22.19
CA GLU A 76 3.39 0.35 23.58
C GLU A 76 2.84 -0.89 24.30
N ARG A 77 1.58 -1.25 24.05
CA ARG A 77 0.93 -2.43 24.63
C ARG A 77 1.33 -3.74 23.96
N LEU A 78 1.38 -3.77 22.62
CA LEU A 78 1.60 -5.01 21.86
C LEU A 78 3.07 -5.36 21.66
N GLY A 79 3.93 -4.35 21.59
CA GLY A 79 5.26 -4.45 21.00
C GLY A 79 5.22 -4.45 19.46
N TYR A 80 6.31 -4.01 18.84
CA TYR A 80 6.37 -3.79 17.39
C TYR A 80 6.25 -5.09 16.56
N ILE A 81 6.72 -6.23 17.09
CA ILE A 81 6.64 -7.53 16.41
C ILE A 81 5.18 -7.97 16.27
N ASN A 82 4.44 -8.02 17.38
CA ASN A 82 3.03 -8.42 17.39
C ASN A 82 2.16 -7.41 16.61
N TRP A 83 2.50 -6.12 16.68
CA TRP A 83 1.82 -5.09 15.88
C TRP A 83 2.01 -5.33 14.37
N MET A 84 3.22 -5.65 13.91
CA MET A 84 3.45 -5.97 12.48
C MET A 84 2.73 -7.25 12.04
N GLU A 85 2.74 -8.30 12.86
CA GLU A 85 1.95 -9.51 12.60
C GLU A 85 0.46 -9.19 12.41
N GLN A 86 -0.12 -8.34 13.25
CA GLN A 86 -1.49 -7.90 13.07
C GLN A 86 -1.67 -7.15 11.75
N GLN A 87 -0.79 -6.19 11.45
CA GLN A 87 -0.85 -5.40 10.22
C GLN A 87 -0.73 -6.24 8.94
N PHE A 88 0.07 -7.30 8.94
CA PHE A 88 0.19 -8.22 7.81
C PHE A 88 -1.11 -8.97 7.52
N ASN A 89 -1.89 -9.27 8.56
CA ASN A 89 -3.12 -10.05 8.50
C ASN A 89 -4.40 -9.21 8.34
N LEU A 90 -4.32 -7.88 8.48
CA LEU A 90 -5.48 -7.01 8.25
C LEU A 90 -5.97 -7.11 6.80
N PRO A 91 -7.31 -7.16 6.59
CA PRO A 91 -7.90 -7.24 5.27
C PRO A 91 -7.66 -5.95 4.48
N THR A 92 -7.64 -6.07 3.17
CA THR A 92 -7.55 -4.92 2.27
C THR A 92 -8.94 -4.38 1.93
N ILE A 93 -9.05 -3.06 1.81
CA ILE A 93 -10.24 -2.39 1.27
C ILE A 93 -9.90 -1.95 -0.15
N SER A 94 -10.62 -2.46 -1.15
CA SER A 94 -10.34 -2.11 -2.55
C SER A 94 -10.72 -0.66 -2.86
N HIS A 95 -9.77 0.12 -3.38
CA HIS A 95 -10.01 1.46 -3.89
C HIS A 95 -10.95 1.43 -5.09
N ARG A 96 -10.80 0.44 -5.98
CA ARG A 96 -11.66 0.33 -7.17
C ARG A 96 -13.11 0.06 -6.79
N GLN A 97 -13.35 -0.94 -5.93
CA GLN A 97 -14.71 -1.28 -5.51
C GLN A 97 -15.36 -0.12 -4.74
N THR A 98 -14.59 0.55 -3.87
CA THR A 98 -15.07 1.74 -3.14
C THR A 98 -15.45 2.87 -4.10
N LEU A 99 -14.64 3.09 -5.15
CA LEU A 99 -14.91 4.10 -6.17
C LEU A 99 -16.16 3.76 -7.00
N GLU A 100 -16.29 2.51 -7.45
CA GLU A 100 -17.47 2.03 -8.19
C GLU A 100 -18.75 2.16 -7.35
N ALA A 101 -18.69 1.86 -6.05
CA ALA A 101 -19.81 2.04 -5.12
C ALA A 101 -20.18 3.51 -4.89
N ALA A 102 -19.21 4.43 -4.98
CA ALA A 102 -19.46 5.86 -4.85
C ALA A 102 -20.06 6.51 -6.11
N MET A 103 -19.99 5.84 -7.26
CA MET A 103 -20.38 6.40 -8.56
C MET A 103 -21.82 6.96 -8.59
N PRO A 104 -22.86 6.25 -8.09
CA PRO A 104 -24.22 6.78 -8.10
C PRO A 104 -24.35 8.09 -7.30
N SER A 105 -23.65 8.21 -6.18
CA SER A 105 -23.66 9.40 -5.33
C SER A 105 -22.93 10.57 -5.99
N VAL A 106 -21.82 10.30 -6.68
CA VAL A 106 -21.09 11.31 -7.45
C VAL A 106 -21.96 11.83 -8.60
N ASP A 107 -22.60 10.93 -9.35
CA ASP A 107 -23.46 11.32 -10.48
C ASP A 107 -24.71 12.09 -10.04
N ALA A 108 -25.24 11.78 -8.84
CA ALA A 108 -26.37 12.50 -8.25
C ALA A 108 -26.00 13.86 -7.62
N THR A 109 -24.70 14.18 -7.52
CA THR A 109 -24.25 15.42 -6.88
C THR A 109 -24.65 16.64 -7.73
N VAL A 110 -25.55 17.46 -7.20
CA VAL A 110 -25.95 18.72 -7.83
C VAL A 110 -25.13 19.86 -7.22
N PRO A 111 -24.25 20.54 -7.99
CA PRO A 111 -23.52 21.69 -7.49
C PRO A 111 -24.48 22.84 -7.14
N PRO A 112 -24.12 23.73 -6.20
CA PRO A 112 -24.89 24.94 -5.93
C PRO A 112 -25.18 25.74 -7.22
N SER A 113 -26.28 26.50 -7.23
CA SER A 113 -26.80 27.17 -8.43
C SER A 113 -25.80 28.15 -9.08
N ASN A 114 -24.90 28.75 -8.31
CA ASN A 114 -23.82 29.62 -8.80
C ASN A 114 -22.52 28.86 -9.16
N CYS A 115 -22.50 27.53 -9.03
CA CYS A 115 -21.33 26.66 -9.22
C CYS A 115 -21.54 25.60 -10.31
N GLY A 116 -22.51 25.75 -11.22
CA GLY A 116 -22.85 24.76 -12.25
C GLY A 116 -21.73 24.41 -13.27
N PHE A 117 -20.64 25.19 -13.26
CA PHE A 117 -19.39 24.91 -13.99
C PHE A 117 -18.52 23.84 -13.31
N ILE A 118 -18.69 23.61 -12.01
CA ILE A 118 -18.06 22.51 -11.28
C ILE A 118 -18.88 21.26 -11.58
N LYS A 119 -18.28 20.30 -12.29
CA LYS A 119 -18.91 19.00 -12.53
C LYS A 119 -18.48 18.01 -11.45
N PRO A 120 -19.38 17.15 -10.95
CA PRO A 120 -18.98 16.01 -10.15
C PRO A 120 -17.89 15.21 -10.87
N SER A 121 -16.90 14.76 -10.11
CA SER A 121 -15.68 14.19 -10.67
C SER A 121 -15.31 12.90 -9.96
N MET A 122 -15.34 11.80 -10.72
CA MET A 122 -14.82 10.51 -10.26
C MET A 122 -13.33 10.57 -9.91
N SER A 123 -12.57 11.49 -10.52
CA SER A 123 -11.17 11.73 -10.15
C SER A 123 -11.05 12.32 -8.75
N ALA A 124 -11.93 13.25 -8.38
CA ALA A 124 -11.95 13.83 -7.03
C ALA A 124 -12.40 12.81 -5.99
N ALA A 125 -13.41 11.99 -6.31
CA ALA A 125 -13.84 10.89 -5.44
C ALA A 125 -12.71 9.87 -5.21
N ARG A 126 -11.98 9.48 -6.27
CA ARG A 126 -10.81 8.60 -6.16
C ARG A 126 -9.71 9.19 -5.27
N ASP A 127 -9.40 10.48 -5.44
CA ASP A 127 -8.40 11.17 -4.61
C ASP A 127 -8.85 11.20 -3.14
N GLY A 128 -10.15 11.44 -2.87
CA GLY A 128 -10.73 11.39 -1.53
C GLY A 128 -10.66 9.99 -0.89
N ILE A 129 -11.02 8.94 -1.62
CA ILE A 129 -10.91 7.54 -1.16
C ILE A 129 -9.46 7.21 -0.82
N TRP A 130 -8.50 7.67 -1.62
CA TRP A 130 -7.09 7.45 -1.34
C TRP A 130 -6.65 8.11 -0.03
N TRP A 131 -7.04 9.37 0.20
CA TRP A 131 -6.74 10.06 1.46
C TRP A 131 -7.40 9.40 2.66
N ASP A 132 -8.67 9.00 2.52
CA ASP A 132 -9.43 8.35 3.59
C ASP A 132 -8.74 7.06 4.05
N GLN A 133 -8.42 6.16 3.12
CA GLN A 133 -7.75 4.90 3.45
C GLN A 133 -6.31 5.09 3.92
N MET A 134 -5.54 5.98 3.27
CA MET A 134 -4.15 6.25 3.69
C MET A 134 -4.07 6.82 5.11
N LEU A 135 -4.96 7.74 5.48
CA LEU A 135 -4.90 8.43 6.77
C LEU A 135 -5.66 7.70 7.90
N TYR A 136 -6.75 7.02 7.57
CA TYR A 136 -7.68 6.46 8.57
C TYR A 136 -7.90 4.96 8.44
N GLY A 137 -7.35 4.30 7.41
CA GLY A 137 -7.43 2.85 7.29
C GLY A 137 -6.68 2.13 8.40
N ASP A 138 -7.20 0.99 8.85
CA ASP A 138 -6.58 0.19 9.91
C ASP A 138 -5.27 -0.47 9.44
N ASP A 139 -5.13 -0.76 8.14
CA ASP A 139 -3.98 -1.42 7.50
C ASP A 139 -2.82 -0.46 7.18
N GLN A 140 -2.49 0.45 8.10
CA GLN A 140 -1.52 1.54 7.91
C GLN A 140 -0.16 1.10 7.36
N LEU A 141 0.38 -0.03 7.83
CA LEU A 141 1.66 -0.53 7.31
C LEU A 141 1.56 -0.87 5.83
N ARG A 142 0.41 -1.44 5.43
CA ARG A 142 0.13 -1.79 4.03
C ARG A 142 0.00 -0.52 3.20
N GLN A 143 -0.79 0.45 3.66
CA GLN A 143 -0.94 1.75 2.99
C GLN A 143 0.42 2.44 2.77
N ARG A 144 1.29 2.42 3.78
CA ARG A 144 2.64 2.99 3.70
C ARG A 144 3.53 2.25 2.70
N ALA A 145 3.51 0.92 2.71
CA ALA A 145 4.25 0.09 1.76
C ALA A 145 3.73 0.28 0.33
N THR A 146 2.42 0.29 0.13
CA THR A 146 1.76 0.55 -1.16
C THR A 146 2.12 1.93 -1.70
N PHE A 147 2.16 2.95 -0.85
CA PHE A 147 2.64 4.27 -1.24
C PHE A 147 4.09 4.22 -1.70
N ALA A 148 5.00 3.57 -0.97
CA ALA A 148 6.39 3.42 -1.40
C ALA A 148 6.52 2.69 -2.75
N LEU A 149 5.77 1.60 -2.95
CA LEU A 149 5.73 0.88 -4.22
C LEU A 149 5.22 1.75 -5.36
N SER A 150 4.24 2.64 -5.11
CA SER A 150 3.73 3.57 -6.13
C SER A 150 4.77 4.61 -6.59
N GLN A 151 5.81 4.86 -5.78
CA GLN A 151 6.92 5.74 -6.14
C GLN A 151 8.01 5.01 -6.95
N ILE A 152 8.03 3.67 -6.90
CA ILE A 152 8.95 2.84 -7.69
C ILE A 152 8.29 2.46 -9.02
N LEU A 153 7.09 1.89 -8.94
CA LEU A 153 6.30 1.39 -10.07
C LEU A 153 5.33 2.48 -10.53
N VAL A 154 5.88 3.56 -11.08
CA VAL A 154 5.15 4.79 -11.37
C VAL A 154 4.23 4.65 -12.59
N VAL A 155 3.01 5.18 -12.47
CA VAL A 155 2.10 5.48 -13.60
C VAL A 155 1.63 6.93 -13.50
N SER A 156 1.23 7.53 -14.64
CA SER A 156 0.79 8.93 -14.66
C SER A 156 -0.61 9.13 -15.22
N ARG A 157 -1.37 10.02 -14.56
CA ARG A 157 -2.65 10.55 -15.08
C ARG A 157 -2.49 11.54 -16.23
N ARG A 158 -1.25 11.98 -16.54
CA ARG A 158 -0.97 13.06 -17.50
C ARG A 158 -1.19 12.68 -18.97
N PHE A 159 -1.26 11.39 -19.32
CA PHE A 159 -1.40 10.93 -20.71
C PHE A 159 -2.62 10.03 -20.99
N SER A 160 -3.22 10.29 -22.17
CA SER A 160 -4.18 9.51 -22.97
C SER A 160 -5.41 8.89 -22.29
N TYR A 161 -5.29 7.69 -21.72
CA TYR A 161 -6.42 6.84 -21.32
C TYR A 161 -6.62 6.83 -19.80
N ILE A 162 -5.54 6.78 -19.03
CA ILE A 162 -5.56 6.64 -17.56
C ILE A 162 -6.27 7.83 -16.91
N GLY A 163 -5.97 9.05 -17.35
CA GLY A 163 -6.58 10.27 -16.80
C GLY A 163 -8.09 10.38 -17.02
N ARG A 164 -8.64 9.69 -18.02
CA ARG A 164 -10.08 9.65 -18.32
C ARG A 164 -10.82 8.50 -17.63
N HIS A 165 -10.10 7.57 -17.01
CA HIS A 165 -10.65 6.38 -16.38
C HIS A 165 -10.10 6.26 -14.95
N PRO A 166 -10.66 7.01 -13.98
CA PRO A 166 -10.21 6.99 -12.59
C PRO A 166 -10.15 5.59 -11.96
N GLN A 167 -11.04 4.69 -12.40
CA GLN A 167 -11.04 3.27 -12.04
C GLN A 167 -9.75 2.54 -12.43
N SER A 168 -9.07 2.95 -13.51
CA SER A 168 -7.80 2.35 -13.93
C SER A 168 -6.69 2.62 -12.90
N LEU A 169 -6.66 3.83 -12.32
CA LEU A 169 -5.72 4.17 -11.25
C LEU A 169 -6.09 3.52 -9.92
N ALA A 170 -7.40 3.43 -9.61
CA ALA A 170 -7.86 2.73 -8.42
C ALA A 170 -7.51 1.23 -8.47
N ALA A 171 -7.75 0.59 -9.62
CA ALA A 171 -7.38 -0.80 -9.86
C ALA A 171 -5.86 -1.03 -9.79
N TYR A 172 -5.07 -0.08 -10.32
CA TYR A 172 -3.62 -0.14 -10.23
C TYR A 172 -3.13 -0.06 -8.79
N TYR A 173 -3.74 0.79 -7.98
CA TYR A 173 -3.39 0.90 -6.55
C TYR A 173 -3.77 -0.37 -5.78
N ASP A 174 -4.90 -1.00 -6.11
CA ASP A 174 -5.30 -2.30 -5.53
C ASP A 174 -4.26 -3.40 -5.81
N ILE A 175 -3.65 -3.43 -7.00
CA ILE A 175 -2.55 -4.35 -7.32
C ILE A 175 -1.37 -4.11 -6.35
N LEU A 176 -0.96 -2.86 -6.18
CA LEU A 176 0.14 -2.53 -5.27
C LEU A 176 -0.18 -2.89 -3.81
N GLN A 177 -1.44 -2.76 -3.39
CA GLN A 177 -1.90 -3.10 -2.04
C GLN A 177 -1.93 -4.61 -1.80
N GLN A 178 -2.44 -5.38 -2.77
CA GLN A 178 -2.47 -6.84 -2.72
C GLN A 178 -1.07 -7.45 -2.61
N HIS A 179 -0.08 -6.83 -3.26
CA HIS A 179 1.30 -7.31 -3.30
C HIS A 179 2.24 -6.59 -2.31
N ALA A 180 1.73 -5.73 -1.43
CA ALA A 180 2.55 -4.86 -0.56
C ALA A 180 3.56 -5.61 0.32
N PHE A 181 3.24 -6.85 0.72
CA PHE A 181 4.11 -7.71 1.55
C PHE A 181 4.52 -8.99 0.81
N GLY A 182 4.29 -9.05 -0.50
CA GLY A 182 4.48 -10.25 -1.31
C GLY A 182 5.84 -10.32 -2.01
N ASN A 183 5.93 -11.26 -2.95
CA ASN A 183 7.12 -11.41 -3.78
C ASN A 183 7.16 -10.33 -4.88
N TYR A 184 8.32 -9.71 -5.06
CA TYR A 184 8.50 -8.63 -6.03
C TYR A 184 8.34 -9.08 -7.49
N ARG A 185 8.68 -10.32 -7.82
CA ARG A 185 8.48 -10.89 -9.17
C ARG A 185 7.00 -10.99 -9.50
N ASP A 186 6.17 -11.41 -8.54
CA ASP A 186 4.71 -11.51 -8.73
C ASP A 186 4.09 -10.12 -8.86
N LEU A 187 4.54 -9.16 -8.05
CA LEU A 187 4.13 -7.76 -8.16
C LEU A 187 4.46 -7.19 -9.55
N LEU A 188 5.68 -7.42 -10.03
CA LEU A 188 6.12 -6.95 -11.33
C LEU A 188 5.29 -7.58 -12.46
N GLU A 189 4.87 -8.84 -12.33
CA GLU A 189 3.94 -9.47 -13.28
C GLU A 189 2.60 -8.77 -13.30
N ALA A 190 1.99 -8.59 -12.13
CA ALA A 190 0.68 -7.97 -12.01
C ALA A 190 0.68 -6.53 -12.54
N VAL A 191 1.76 -5.78 -12.28
CA VAL A 191 1.98 -4.45 -12.85
C VAL A 191 2.12 -4.52 -14.36
N THR A 192 2.94 -5.43 -14.89
CA THR A 192 3.13 -5.63 -16.34
C THR A 192 1.80 -5.86 -17.05
N LEU A 193 0.96 -6.72 -16.48
CA LEU A 193 -0.32 -7.10 -17.06
C LEU A 193 -1.44 -6.07 -16.80
N SER A 194 -1.17 -5.01 -16.04
CA SER A 194 -2.19 -4.01 -15.71
C SER A 194 -2.52 -3.10 -16.91
N PRO A 195 -3.80 -2.76 -17.13
CA PRO A 195 -4.18 -1.80 -18.17
C PRO A 195 -3.56 -0.41 -17.97
N ALA A 196 -3.35 0.00 -16.72
CA ALA A 196 -2.72 1.27 -16.39
C ALA A 196 -1.26 1.30 -16.88
N MET A 197 -0.45 0.29 -16.54
CA MET A 197 0.94 0.24 -17.00
C MET A 197 1.03 0.07 -18.52
N GLY A 198 0.18 -0.81 -19.08
CA GLY A 198 0.14 -1.05 -20.53
C GLY A 198 -0.20 0.22 -21.34
N SER A 199 -1.05 1.10 -20.80
CA SER A 199 -1.30 2.41 -21.40
C SER A 199 -0.19 3.42 -21.12
N TYR A 200 0.47 3.36 -19.96
CA TYR A 200 1.46 4.36 -19.55
C TYR A 200 2.76 4.23 -20.36
N LEU A 201 3.23 3.00 -20.57
CA LEU A 201 4.45 2.71 -21.33
C LEU A 201 4.15 2.14 -22.72
N SER A 202 2.97 2.49 -23.27
CA SER A 202 2.55 2.24 -24.66
C SER A 202 2.51 0.77 -25.11
N MET A 203 2.68 -0.19 -24.20
CA MET A 203 2.67 -1.62 -24.49
C MET A 203 1.34 -2.10 -25.09
N VAL A 204 0.20 -1.47 -24.74
CA VAL A 204 -1.15 -1.85 -25.22
C VAL A 204 -1.29 -1.85 -26.74
N ASN A 205 -0.48 -1.05 -27.45
CA ASN A 205 -0.50 -0.95 -28.91
C ASN A 205 0.74 -1.52 -29.59
N SER A 206 1.62 -2.21 -28.83
CA SER A 206 2.83 -2.82 -29.36
C SER A 206 2.49 -3.91 -30.38
N LYS A 207 3.26 -3.98 -31.47
CA LYS A 207 3.04 -4.93 -32.57
C LYS A 207 4.31 -5.70 -32.85
N LYS A 208 4.16 -6.97 -33.22
CA LYS A 208 5.27 -7.78 -33.73
C LYS A 208 5.94 -7.09 -34.92
N HIS A 209 7.26 -7.23 -35.03
CA HIS A 209 8.02 -6.74 -36.18
C HIS A 209 7.41 -7.24 -37.50
N ASN A 210 7.20 -6.33 -38.45
CA ASN A 210 6.75 -6.67 -39.80
C ASN A 210 7.60 -5.91 -40.83
N PRO A 211 8.50 -6.59 -41.54
CA PRO A 211 9.43 -5.93 -42.47
C PRO A 211 8.71 -5.34 -43.69
N LYS A 212 7.55 -5.90 -44.10
CA LYS A 212 6.76 -5.36 -45.22
C LYS A 212 6.07 -4.04 -44.86
N ARG A 213 5.82 -3.79 -43.58
CA ARG A 213 5.15 -2.59 -43.06
C ARG A 213 6.10 -1.63 -42.33
N GLY A 214 7.37 -2.00 -42.18
CA GLY A 214 8.35 -1.24 -41.42
C GLY A 214 8.00 -1.06 -39.93
N THR A 215 7.20 -1.95 -39.33
CA THR A 215 6.80 -1.83 -37.91
C THR A 215 7.76 -2.60 -37.02
N TYR A 216 8.06 -2.05 -35.84
CA TYR A 216 8.88 -2.66 -34.80
C TYR A 216 8.09 -2.74 -33.48
N PRO A 217 8.40 -3.72 -32.60
CA PRO A 217 7.84 -3.75 -31.25
C PRO A 217 8.23 -2.50 -30.46
N ASP A 218 7.33 -2.07 -29.57
CA ASP A 218 7.65 -1.02 -28.59
C ASP A 218 8.53 -1.60 -27.48
N GLU A 219 9.76 -1.10 -27.36
CA GLU A 219 10.76 -1.56 -26.39
C GLU A 219 10.78 -0.73 -25.10
N ASN A 220 9.94 0.32 -25.00
CA ASN A 220 9.95 1.25 -23.89
C ASN A 220 9.71 0.52 -22.56
N TYR A 221 8.66 -0.30 -22.48
CA TYR A 221 8.38 -1.08 -21.26
C TYR A 221 9.53 -2.02 -20.88
N ALA A 222 10.10 -2.73 -21.85
CA ALA A 222 11.21 -3.66 -21.59
C ALA A 222 12.44 -2.94 -21.03
N ARG A 223 12.72 -1.72 -21.53
CA ARG A 223 13.76 -0.85 -20.99
C ARG A 223 13.46 -0.43 -19.56
N GLU A 224 12.26 0.09 -19.29
CA GLU A 224 11.89 0.57 -17.96
C GLU A 224 11.87 -0.55 -16.91
N VAL A 225 11.47 -1.76 -17.30
CA VAL A 225 11.55 -2.93 -16.42
C VAL A 225 12.98 -3.14 -15.92
N MET A 226 13.97 -3.11 -16.82
CA MET A 226 15.37 -3.26 -16.42
C MET A 226 15.88 -2.03 -15.65
N GLN A 227 15.67 -0.84 -16.20
CA GLN A 227 16.38 0.36 -15.76
C GLN A 227 15.74 1.05 -14.56
N LEU A 228 14.40 1.11 -14.49
CA LEU A 228 13.70 1.85 -13.44
C LEU A 228 13.02 0.95 -12.41
N PHE A 229 12.52 -0.21 -12.82
CA PHE A 229 11.70 -1.05 -11.93
C PHE A 229 12.45 -2.21 -11.29
N THR A 230 13.66 -2.57 -11.75
CA THR A 230 14.39 -3.72 -11.20
C THR A 230 15.86 -3.41 -10.93
N ILE A 231 16.73 -3.67 -11.90
CA ILE A 231 18.17 -3.82 -11.72
C ILE A 231 18.94 -2.50 -11.78
N GLY A 232 18.29 -1.41 -12.21
CA GLY A 232 18.92 -0.10 -12.29
C GLY A 232 19.82 0.06 -13.51
N LEU A 233 20.36 1.28 -13.67
CA LEU A 233 21.30 1.61 -14.76
C LEU A 233 22.71 1.05 -14.53
N TYR A 234 23.11 0.91 -13.28
CA TYR A 234 24.43 0.47 -12.87
C TYR A 234 24.34 -0.70 -11.90
N GLN A 235 25.34 -1.57 -11.96
CA GLN A 235 25.47 -2.66 -11.00
C GLN A 235 25.85 -2.07 -9.64
N LEU A 236 25.23 -2.58 -8.58
CA LEU A 236 25.47 -2.15 -7.21
C LEU A 236 26.09 -3.29 -6.39
N GLU A 237 26.88 -2.92 -5.40
CA GLU A 237 27.28 -3.79 -4.29
C GLU A 237 26.10 -4.04 -3.34
N GLN A 238 26.24 -4.99 -2.42
CA GLN A 238 25.18 -5.34 -1.47
C GLN A 238 24.80 -4.17 -0.54
N ASP A 239 25.73 -3.23 -0.32
CA ASP A 239 25.51 -2.01 0.46
C ASP A 239 24.89 -0.87 -0.37
N GLY A 240 24.62 -1.10 -1.66
CA GLY A 240 24.03 -0.14 -2.59
C GLY A 240 25.03 0.81 -3.25
N SER A 241 26.33 0.71 -2.96
CA SER A 241 27.36 1.48 -3.66
C SER A 241 27.56 0.98 -5.09
N ALA A 242 27.96 1.85 -6.02
CA ALA A 242 28.13 1.45 -7.42
C ALA A 242 29.37 0.57 -7.61
N LYS A 243 29.21 -0.56 -8.31
CA LYS A 243 30.35 -1.38 -8.75
C LYS A 243 31.16 -0.63 -9.78
N LEU A 244 32.47 -0.55 -9.56
CA LEU A 244 33.39 0.13 -10.47
C LEU A 244 34.08 -0.88 -11.39
N ASP A 245 34.48 -0.40 -12.57
CA ASP A 245 35.29 -1.16 -13.51
C ASP A 245 36.64 -1.59 -12.91
N SER A 246 37.40 -2.42 -13.64
CA SER A 246 38.69 -2.93 -13.16
C SER A 246 39.73 -1.84 -12.86
N MET A 247 39.51 -0.62 -13.34
CA MET A 247 40.36 0.55 -13.08
C MET A 247 39.81 1.48 -12.00
N ALA A 248 38.69 1.12 -11.35
CA ALA A 248 38.02 1.90 -10.32
C ALA A 248 37.65 3.34 -10.74
N THR A 249 37.32 3.54 -12.01
CA THR A 249 37.10 4.89 -12.59
C THR A 249 35.66 5.15 -13.03
N GLN A 250 34.90 4.11 -13.39
CA GLN A 250 33.54 4.23 -13.89
C GLN A 250 32.63 3.14 -13.33
N SER A 251 31.37 3.48 -13.09
CA SER A 251 30.36 2.50 -12.68
C SER A 251 30.02 1.55 -13.82
N ILE A 252 29.89 0.26 -13.52
CA ILE A 252 29.59 -0.77 -14.51
C ILE A 252 28.10 -0.69 -14.89
N PRO A 253 27.74 -0.49 -16.17
CA PRO A 253 26.35 -0.48 -16.61
C PRO A 253 25.69 -1.86 -16.48
N THR A 254 24.40 -1.88 -16.15
CA THR A 254 23.63 -3.13 -16.03
C THR A 254 23.21 -3.69 -17.39
N ALA A 255 23.05 -2.83 -18.40
CA ALA A 255 22.79 -3.20 -19.77
C ALA A 255 23.53 -2.26 -20.73
N LYS A 256 23.85 -2.73 -21.95
CA LYS A 256 24.43 -1.85 -22.98
C LYS A 256 23.38 -0.80 -23.38
N PRO A 257 23.77 0.48 -23.59
CA PRO A 257 22.88 1.43 -24.22
C PRO A 257 22.51 0.93 -25.62
N THR A 258 21.22 0.79 -25.87
CA THR A 258 20.64 0.51 -27.20
C THR A 258 20.75 1.73 -28.10
#